data_AF-A0A7S0XDW4-F1
#
_entry.id   AF-A0A7S0XDW4-F1
#
_cell.length_a   1.000
_cell.length_b   1.000
_cell.length_c   1.000
_cell.angle_alpha   90.00
_cell.angle_beta   90.00
_cell.angle_gamma   90.00
#
_symmetry.space_group_name_H-M   'P 1'
#
loop_
_entity.id
_entity.type
_entity.pdbx_description
1 polymer ?
#
loop_
_entity_poly.entity_id
_entity_poly.type
_entity_poly.pdbx_seq_one_letter_code
_entity_poly.pdbx_strand_id
1 'polypeptide(L)'
;FLRHGSILSISEILLSFVKKSITIDDHILNKISIIPSEINRLRLYRGKGSEFLRIGVCKLIETIAICHIPILQINDSTVNTTTSSFNTTSRFPNDNTAPFGKKLFINLLETLLENMKQPFDSIQLSAQSALRQFLYTYIYNKSSSIYNNYNNKEKLKLYDMLTTKFTNSLINDNNVAVTRGSALGLASLPINLLNQLNTNEFNDNIINNIINITKLDRLIGGEIDPETRRNAIESSIEIIEKLLHYNQFYS
;
A
#
# COMPACT_ATOMS: atom_id res chain seq x y z
N PHE A 1 -2.92 20.06 15.35
CA PHE A 1 -3.85 19.61 14.28
C PHE A 1 -3.06 18.86 13.23
N LEU A 2 -3.40 17.59 12.95
CA LEU A 2 -2.81 16.83 11.84
C LEU A 2 -3.33 17.42 10.52
N ARG A 3 -2.57 18.35 9.95
CA ARG A 3 -2.77 18.89 8.59
C ARG A 3 -1.69 18.35 7.67
N HIS A 4 -1.88 18.48 6.36
CA HIS A 4 -0.92 18.01 5.35
C HIS A 4 0.51 18.49 5.64
N GLY A 5 0.70 19.77 5.99
CA GLY A 5 2.01 20.33 6.31
C GLY A 5 2.71 19.61 7.47
N SER A 6 1.99 19.31 8.55
CA SER A 6 2.55 18.60 9.72
C SER A 6 2.98 17.17 9.37
N ILE A 7 2.22 16.47 8.53
CA ILE A 7 2.54 15.10 8.11
C ILE A 7 3.78 15.08 7.22
N LEU A 8 3.89 16.04 6.30
CA LEU A 8 5.05 16.19 5.44
C LEU A 8 6.29 16.55 6.26
N SER A 9 6.17 17.47 7.23
CA SER A 9 7.27 17.80 8.15
C SER A 9 7.77 16.58 8.93
N ILE A 10 6.88 15.73 9.45
CA ILE A 10 7.27 14.49 10.13
C ILE A 10 8.06 13.58 9.18
N SER A 11 7.60 13.45 7.94
CA SER A 11 8.27 12.62 6.92
C SER A 11 9.70 13.13 6.64
N GLU A 12 9.85 14.44 6.39
CA GLU A 12 11.16 15.04 6.10
C GLU A 12 12.14 14.98 7.29
N ILE A 13 11.63 15.20 8.51
CA ILE A 13 12.43 15.07 9.73
C ILE A 13 12.92 13.64 9.89
N LEU A 14 12.04 12.66 9.68
CA LEU A 14 12.36 11.24 9.83
C LEU A 14 13.43 10.81 8.81
N LEU A 15 13.29 11.19 7.54
CA LEU A 15 14.31 10.95 6.51
C LEU A 15 15.65 11.61 6.86
N SER A 16 15.61 12.84 7.38
CA SER A 16 16.82 13.57 7.77
C SER A 16 17.55 12.89 8.92
N PHE A 17 16.82 12.32 9.88
CA PHE A 17 17.41 11.62 11.02
C PHE A 17 18.08 10.32 10.58
N VAL A 18 17.43 9.53 9.72
CA VAL A 18 18.06 8.33 9.14
C VAL A 18 19.32 8.67 8.34
N LYS A 19 19.26 9.72 7.48
CA LYS A 19 20.42 10.18 6.70
C LYS A 19 21.60 10.63 7.56
N LYS A 20 21.32 11.18 8.75
CA LYS A 20 22.34 11.65 9.72
C LYS A 20 22.69 10.61 10.78
N SER A 21 22.17 9.38 10.66
CA SER A 21 22.35 8.31 11.65
C SER A 21 21.96 8.71 13.08
N ILE A 22 20.95 9.58 13.21
CA ILE A 22 20.40 9.99 14.49
C ILE A 22 19.41 8.91 14.95
N THR A 23 19.67 8.32 16.11
CA THR A 23 18.79 7.33 16.73
C THR A 23 17.52 7.99 17.26
N ILE A 24 16.37 7.41 16.95
CA ILE A 24 15.06 7.84 17.45
C ILE A 24 14.57 6.80 18.42
N ASP A 25 14.03 7.26 19.54
CA ASP A 25 13.38 6.41 20.53
C ASP A 25 12.21 5.62 19.93
N ASP A 26 12.14 4.31 20.25
CA ASP A 26 11.14 3.39 19.69
C ASP A 26 9.71 3.82 19.99
N HIS A 27 9.45 4.45 21.14
CA HIS A 27 8.12 4.93 21.48
C HIS A 27 7.71 6.14 20.62
N ILE A 28 8.67 6.97 20.16
CA ILE A 28 8.40 8.02 19.16
C ILE A 28 8.10 7.37 17.79
N LEU A 29 8.88 6.38 17.37
CA LEU A 29 8.66 5.66 16.10
C LEU A 29 7.29 4.99 16.05
N ASN A 30 6.87 4.38 17.17
CA ASN A 30 5.54 3.79 17.31
C ASN A 30 4.41 4.82 17.23
N LYS A 31 4.59 6.00 17.83
CA LYS A 31 3.62 7.09 17.68
C LYS A 31 3.51 7.54 16.23
N ILE A 32 4.62 7.64 15.52
CA ILE A 32 4.65 8.04 14.10
C ILE A 32 3.94 7.00 13.23
N SER A 33 4.20 5.70 13.43
CA SER A 33 3.66 4.63 12.58
C SER A 33 2.13 4.51 12.63
N ILE A 34 1.51 4.93 13.74
CA ILE A 34 0.05 4.87 13.94
C ILE A 34 -0.68 6.09 13.30
N ILE A 35 0.01 7.19 13.00
CA ILE A 35 -0.60 8.44 12.48
C ILE A 35 -1.51 8.19 11.26
N PRO A 36 -1.11 7.43 10.22
CA PRO A 36 -1.99 7.16 9.08
C PRO A 36 -3.31 6.48 9.47
N SER A 37 -3.26 5.56 10.44
CA SER A 37 -4.46 4.89 10.97
C SER A 37 -5.35 5.85 11.74
N GLU A 38 -4.77 6.76 12.51
CA GLU A 38 -5.51 7.78 13.27
C GLU A 38 -6.20 8.80 12.37
N ILE A 39 -5.58 9.18 11.25
CA ILE A 39 -6.19 10.08 10.27
C ILE A 39 -7.46 9.47 9.66
N ASN A 40 -7.42 8.18 9.33
CA ASN A 40 -8.59 7.42 8.90
C ASN A 40 -9.68 7.42 9.98
N ARG A 41 -9.29 7.09 11.22
CA ARG A 41 -10.20 7.00 12.38
C ARG A 41 -10.90 8.32 12.67
N LEU A 42 -10.17 9.43 12.60
CA LEU A 42 -10.66 10.79 12.80
C LEU A 42 -11.43 11.34 11.58
N ARG A 43 -11.56 10.57 10.50
CA ARG A 43 -12.29 10.94 9.27
C ARG A 43 -11.78 12.25 8.64
N LEU A 44 -10.48 12.51 8.74
CA LEU A 44 -9.88 13.78 8.30
C LEU A 44 -9.74 13.90 6.77
N TYR A 45 -10.04 12.85 6.00
CA TYR A 45 -10.08 12.89 4.53
C TYR A 45 -11.29 13.61 3.93
N ARG A 46 -12.06 14.35 4.73
CA ARG A 46 -13.26 15.05 4.27
C ARG A 46 -13.03 16.56 4.24
N GLY A 47 -13.58 17.22 3.23
CA GLY A 47 -13.54 18.68 3.08
C GLY A 47 -12.38 19.20 2.23
N LYS A 48 -12.21 20.53 2.22
CA LYS A 48 -11.18 21.22 1.44
C LYS A 48 -9.78 20.83 1.93
N GLY A 49 -8.92 20.41 0.99
CA GLY A 49 -7.54 20.00 1.29
C GLY A 49 -7.35 18.53 1.64
N SER A 50 -8.39 17.70 1.49
CA SER A 50 -8.29 16.25 1.67
C SER A 50 -7.33 15.58 0.68
N GLU A 51 -7.20 16.11 -0.54
CA GLU A 51 -6.23 15.65 -1.54
C GLU A 51 -4.79 15.73 -0.99
N PHE A 52 -4.34 16.91 -0.55
CA PHE A 52 -3.01 17.09 0.04
C PHE A 52 -2.81 16.26 1.30
N LEU A 53 -3.88 16.03 2.08
CA LEU A 53 -3.81 15.15 3.24
C LEU A 53 -3.54 13.70 2.82
N ARG A 54 -4.22 13.20 1.79
CA ARG A 54 -4.02 11.84 1.24
C ARG A 54 -2.61 11.66 0.69
N ILE A 55 -2.11 12.63 -0.08
CA ILE A 55 -0.73 12.65 -0.58
C ILE A 55 0.25 12.63 0.61
N GLY A 56 0.03 13.49 1.61
CA GLY A 56 0.86 13.53 2.81
C GLY A 56 0.88 12.21 3.56
N VAL A 57 -0.27 11.53 3.69
CA VAL A 57 -0.35 10.21 4.33
C VAL A 57 0.40 9.15 3.54
N CYS A 58 0.22 9.11 2.21
CA CYS A 58 0.98 8.18 1.36
C CYS A 58 2.49 8.43 1.52
N LYS A 59 2.92 9.69 1.52
CA LYS A 59 4.32 10.06 1.73
C LYS A 59 4.85 9.64 3.10
N LEU A 60 4.04 9.76 4.16
CA LEU A 60 4.42 9.30 5.49
C LEU A 60 4.57 7.78 5.53
N ILE A 61 3.64 7.02 4.94
CA ILE A 61 3.73 5.55 4.87
C ILE A 61 4.97 5.10 4.09
N GLU A 62 5.23 5.75 2.94
CA GLU A 62 6.46 5.54 2.17
C GLU A 62 7.70 5.76 3.04
N THR A 63 7.73 6.88 3.76
CA THR A 63 8.86 7.27 4.61
C THR A 63 9.08 6.30 5.77
N ILE A 64 7.99 5.83 6.40
CA ILE A 64 8.02 4.78 7.43
C ILE A 64 8.71 3.53 6.88
N ALA A 65 8.38 3.13 5.65
CA ALA A 65 8.98 1.99 4.96
C ALA A 65 10.46 2.26 4.57
N ILE A 66 10.81 3.41 4.00
CA ILE A 66 12.21 3.77 3.68
C ILE A 66 13.09 3.73 4.94
N CYS A 67 12.57 4.22 6.05
CA CYS A 67 13.29 4.26 7.31
C CYS A 67 13.31 2.90 8.02
N HIS A 68 12.74 1.85 7.42
CA HIS A 68 12.66 0.49 7.96
C HIS A 68 12.07 0.47 9.38
N ILE A 69 11.12 1.36 9.68
CA ILE A 69 10.51 1.41 11.00
C ILE A 69 9.77 0.10 11.23
N PRO A 70 10.06 -0.62 12.33
CA PRO A 70 9.41 -1.89 12.60
C PRO A 70 7.91 -1.67 12.86
N ILE A 71 7.08 -2.46 12.19
CA ILE A 71 5.65 -2.56 12.47
C ILE A 71 5.47 -3.64 13.56
N LEU A 72 6.03 -3.42 14.76
CA LEU A 72 6.03 -4.36 15.88
C LEU A 72 5.12 -3.89 17.03
N GLN A 73 4.69 -4.87 17.83
CA GLN A 73 3.62 -4.76 18.84
C GLN A 73 3.91 -3.72 19.93
N ILE A 74 2.90 -2.92 20.26
CA ILE A 74 2.77 -2.39 21.63
C ILE A 74 2.26 -3.56 22.47
N ASN A 75 3.04 -3.99 23.47
CA ASN A 75 2.49 -4.72 24.59
C ASN A 75 1.68 -3.69 25.40
N ASP A 76 0.36 -3.89 25.48
CA ASP A 76 -0.60 -3.01 26.19
C ASP A 76 -0.41 -2.98 27.72
N SER A 77 0.80 -3.21 28.24
CA SER A 77 1.08 -3.23 29.68
C SER A 77 1.63 -1.91 30.23
N THR A 78 1.84 -0.85 29.42
CA THR A 78 2.41 0.41 29.93
C THR A 78 1.62 1.69 29.64
N VAL A 79 0.40 1.62 29.09
CA VAL A 79 -0.47 2.81 28.96
C VAL A 79 -1.59 2.78 30.02
N ASN A 80 -1.19 2.70 31.29
CA ASN A 80 -2.05 3.15 32.38
C ASN A 80 -1.65 4.59 32.72
N THR A 81 -2.30 5.55 32.08
CA THR A 81 -3.09 6.61 32.72
C THR A 81 -3.31 7.77 31.75
N THR A 82 -4.55 8.26 31.78
CA THR A 82 -5.10 9.47 31.12
C THR A 82 -5.61 9.33 29.68
N THR A 83 -6.92 9.04 29.65
CA THR A 83 -7.97 9.74 28.90
C THR A 83 -8.48 9.19 27.56
N SER A 84 -9.80 8.93 27.59
CA SER A 84 -10.79 8.83 26.51
C SER A 84 -10.87 7.55 25.67
N SER A 85 -11.59 6.57 26.24
CA SER A 85 -12.67 5.81 25.59
C SER A 85 -12.66 5.71 24.05
N PHE A 86 -12.02 4.66 23.53
CA PHE A 86 -12.17 4.21 22.15
C PHE A 86 -13.20 3.08 22.05
N ASN A 87 -14.45 3.41 21.78
CA ASN A 87 -15.44 2.43 21.33
C ASN A 87 -15.25 2.19 19.81
N THR A 88 -14.76 1.01 19.47
CA THR A 88 -14.57 0.54 18.10
C THR A 88 -15.85 -0.09 17.56
N THR A 89 -16.48 0.55 16.58
CA THR A 89 -17.43 -0.10 15.66
C THR A 89 -16.73 -0.35 14.32
N SER A 90 -15.82 -1.34 14.29
CA SER A 90 -15.34 -1.94 13.03
C SER A 90 -16.13 -3.21 12.73
N ARG A 91 -16.45 -3.44 11.45
CA ARG A 91 -17.21 -4.59 10.92
C ARG A 91 -16.50 -5.96 11.01
N PHE A 92 -15.49 -6.10 11.85
CA PHE A 92 -14.81 -7.38 12.09
C PHE A 92 -14.91 -7.75 13.57
N PRO A 93 -15.05 -9.04 13.91
CA PRO A 93 -15.16 -9.49 15.29
C PRO A 93 -13.93 -9.05 16.09
N ASN A 94 -14.15 -8.64 17.34
CA ASN A 94 -13.11 -8.29 18.31
C ASN A 94 -12.29 -9.54 18.67
N ASP A 95 -11.44 -9.99 17.76
CA ASP A 95 -10.39 -10.96 18.06
C ASP A 95 -9.15 -10.19 18.51
N ASN A 96 -8.98 -10.09 19.82
CA ASN A 96 -7.80 -9.53 20.51
C ASN A 96 -6.53 -10.39 20.33
N THR A 97 -6.45 -11.21 19.28
CA THR A 97 -5.44 -12.28 19.11
C THR A 97 -4.44 -11.99 17.99
N ALA A 98 -4.67 -10.98 17.14
CA ALA A 98 -3.67 -10.56 16.17
C ALA A 98 -2.62 -9.67 16.85
N PRO A 99 -1.31 -9.96 16.73
CA PRO A 99 -0.25 -9.03 17.12
C PRO A 99 -0.55 -7.64 16.56
N PHE A 100 -0.58 -6.60 17.40
CA PHE A 100 -0.82 -5.20 17.01
C PHE A 100 -0.11 -4.79 15.70
N GLY A 101 1.09 -5.35 15.45
CA GLY A 101 1.84 -5.18 14.19
C GLY A 101 1.11 -5.68 12.93
N LYS A 102 0.44 -6.83 12.95
CA LYS A 102 -0.34 -7.34 11.80
C LYS A 102 -1.53 -6.42 11.50
N LYS A 103 -2.23 -5.97 12.55
CA LYS A 103 -3.37 -5.05 12.40
C LYS A 103 -2.93 -3.71 11.81
N LEU A 104 -1.85 -3.14 12.33
CA LEU A 104 -1.29 -1.90 11.80
C LEU A 104 -0.83 -2.08 10.34
N PHE A 105 -0.12 -3.16 10.02
CA PHE A 105 0.28 -3.48 8.65
C PHE A 105 -0.92 -3.49 7.68
N ILE A 106 -2.00 -4.20 8.03
CA ILE A 106 -3.20 -4.27 7.22
C ILE A 106 -3.86 -2.89 7.08
N ASN A 107 -3.97 -2.11 8.17
CA ASN A 107 -4.56 -0.77 8.11
C ASN A 107 -3.76 0.18 7.20
N LEU A 108 -2.43 0.15 7.28
CA LEU A 108 -1.57 0.95 6.41
C LEU A 108 -1.73 0.51 4.96
N LEU A 109 -1.76 -0.79 4.71
CA LEU A 109 -1.97 -1.33 3.38
C LEU A 109 -3.34 -0.93 2.80
N GLU A 110 -4.43 -1.13 3.55
CA GLU A 110 -5.77 -0.70 3.14
C GLU A 110 -5.84 0.81 2.87
N THR A 111 -5.12 1.62 3.67
CA THR A 111 -5.02 3.06 3.44
C THR A 111 -4.40 3.36 2.07
N LEU A 112 -3.33 2.66 1.69
CA LEU A 112 -2.73 2.83 0.37
C LEU A 112 -3.69 2.38 -0.73
N LEU A 113 -4.32 1.21 -0.58
CA LEU A 113 -5.27 0.67 -1.57
C LEU A 113 -6.49 1.59 -1.78
N GLU A 114 -6.99 2.24 -0.73
CA GLU A 114 -8.08 3.21 -0.84
C GLU A 114 -7.65 4.52 -1.50
N ASN A 115 -6.38 4.92 -1.32
CA ASN A 115 -5.83 6.10 -2.02
C ASN A 115 -5.60 5.82 -3.51
N MET A 116 -5.25 4.58 -3.90
CA MET A 116 -5.17 4.18 -5.31
C MET A 116 -6.51 4.31 -6.05
N LYS A 117 -7.64 4.21 -5.35
CA LYS A 117 -8.98 4.31 -5.95
C LYS A 117 -9.50 5.75 -6.09
N GLN A 118 -8.72 6.75 -5.65
CA GLN A 118 -9.14 8.15 -5.72
C GLN A 118 -9.03 8.67 -7.16
N PRO A 119 -9.87 9.62 -7.59
CA PRO A 119 -9.90 10.08 -8.99
C PRO A 119 -8.70 10.96 -9.39
N PHE A 120 -7.93 11.46 -8.43
CA PHE A 120 -6.82 12.38 -8.67
C PHE A 120 -5.51 11.62 -8.89
N ASP A 121 -4.87 11.86 -10.04
CA ASP A 121 -3.61 11.23 -10.43
C ASP A 121 -2.50 11.46 -9.39
N SER A 122 -2.41 12.69 -8.84
CA SER A 122 -1.49 13.06 -7.75
C SER A 122 -1.57 12.12 -6.54
N ILE A 123 -2.78 11.70 -6.16
CA ILE A 123 -3.01 10.78 -5.04
C ILE A 123 -2.64 9.36 -5.45
N GLN A 124 -3.03 8.92 -6.65
CA GLN A 124 -2.75 7.56 -7.13
C GLN A 124 -1.25 7.32 -7.25
N LEU A 125 -0.50 8.25 -7.87
CA LEU A 125 0.95 8.16 -8.00
C LEU A 125 1.67 8.17 -6.64
N SER A 126 1.20 9.02 -5.70
CA SER A 126 1.74 9.04 -4.34
C SER A 126 1.49 7.71 -3.61
N ALA A 127 0.30 7.14 -3.76
CA ALA A 127 -0.06 5.84 -3.19
C ALA A 127 0.72 4.69 -3.83
N GLN A 128 0.96 4.74 -5.15
CA GLN A 128 1.75 3.76 -5.89
C GLN A 128 3.19 3.73 -5.38
N SER A 129 3.84 4.89 -5.28
CA SER A 129 5.22 5.00 -4.77
C SER A 129 5.32 4.45 -3.34
N ALA A 130 4.38 4.84 -2.49
CA ALA A 130 4.30 4.34 -1.13
C ALA A 130 4.05 2.82 -1.05
N LEU A 131 3.16 2.28 -1.89
CA LEU A 131 2.86 0.85 -1.96
C LEU A 131 4.08 0.04 -2.40
N ARG A 132 4.76 0.48 -3.45
CA ARG A 132 5.99 -0.17 -3.95
C ARG A 132 7.03 -0.29 -2.83
N GLN A 133 7.31 0.81 -2.14
CA GLN A 133 8.29 0.82 -1.05
C GLN A 133 7.83 0.02 0.16
N PHE A 134 6.54 0.10 0.51
CA PHE A 134 5.94 -0.61 1.64
C PHE A 134 6.01 -2.13 1.44
N LEU A 135 5.58 -2.63 0.27
CA LEU A 135 5.63 -4.06 -0.05
C LEU A 135 7.08 -4.55 -0.16
N TYR A 136 7.98 -3.76 -0.75
CA TYR A 136 9.40 -4.10 -0.78
C TYR A 136 9.97 -4.29 0.64
N THR A 137 9.70 -3.34 1.54
CA THR A 137 10.27 -3.34 2.90
C THR A 137 9.69 -4.45 3.77
N TYR A 138 8.37 -4.65 3.75
CA TYR A 138 7.69 -5.51 4.73
C TYR A 138 7.28 -6.89 4.22
N ILE A 139 7.31 -7.12 2.89
CA ILE A 139 7.02 -8.43 2.28
C ILE A 139 8.26 -9.04 1.64
N TYR A 140 8.98 -8.27 0.81
CA TYR A 140 10.09 -8.80 0.03
C TYR A 140 11.41 -8.87 0.82
N ASN A 141 11.75 -7.80 1.55
CA ASN A 141 13.00 -7.72 2.30
C ASN A 141 12.99 -8.71 3.48
N LYS A 142 13.85 -9.73 3.41
CA LYS A 142 13.93 -10.82 4.39
C LYS A 142 14.25 -10.32 5.81
N SER A 143 14.96 -9.19 5.95
CA SER A 143 15.39 -8.65 7.23
C SER A 143 14.26 -8.00 8.05
N SER A 144 13.18 -7.55 7.38
CA SER A 144 12.05 -6.83 8.00
C SER A 144 10.69 -7.48 7.74
N SER A 145 10.71 -8.71 7.21
CA SER A 145 9.52 -9.42 6.70
C SER A 145 8.59 -9.85 7.83
N ILE A 146 7.65 -8.97 8.21
CA ILE A 146 6.45 -9.35 8.97
C ILE A 146 5.70 -10.48 8.24
N TYR A 147 5.84 -10.55 6.92
CA TYR A 147 5.30 -11.59 6.06
C TYR A 147 5.78 -13.01 6.42
N ASN A 148 6.96 -13.17 7.03
CA ASN A 148 7.41 -14.47 7.54
C ASN A 148 6.56 -14.97 8.72
N ASN A 149 5.96 -14.06 9.49
CA ASN A 149 5.08 -14.36 10.62
C ASN A 149 3.62 -14.67 10.19
N TYR A 150 3.34 -14.63 8.89
CA TYR A 150 2.03 -14.98 8.34
C TYR A 150 1.98 -16.49 8.04
N ASN A 151 0.92 -17.14 8.49
CA ASN A 151 0.62 -18.52 8.10
C ASN A 151 0.15 -18.59 6.64
N ASN A 152 0.08 -19.80 6.08
CA ASN A 152 -0.26 -19.99 4.66
C ASN A 152 -1.63 -19.38 4.28
N LYS A 153 -2.63 -19.46 5.16
CA LYS A 153 -3.96 -18.88 4.93
C LYS A 153 -3.92 -17.35 4.91
N GLU A 154 -3.16 -16.74 5.82
CA GLU A 154 -2.97 -15.28 5.86
C GLU A 154 -2.20 -14.78 4.65
N LYS A 155 -1.15 -15.51 4.22
CA LYS A 155 -0.40 -15.21 2.99
C LYS A 155 -1.29 -15.28 1.75
N LEU A 156 -2.13 -16.31 1.64
CA LEU A 156 -3.10 -16.45 0.55
C LEU A 156 -4.13 -15.31 0.55
N LYS A 157 -4.60 -14.88 1.73
CA LYS A 157 -5.51 -13.72 1.83
C LYS A 157 -4.84 -12.41 1.40
N LEU A 158 -3.57 -12.22 1.77
CA LEU A 158 -2.79 -11.05 1.34
C LEU A 158 -2.58 -11.06 -0.17
N TYR A 159 -2.28 -12.23 -0.73
CA TYR A 159 -2.18 -12.45 -2.17
C TYR A 159 -3.50 -12.11 -2.88
N ASP A 160 -4.64 -12.63 -2.40
CA ASP A 160 -5.95 -12.35 -2.99
C ASP A 160 -6.27 -10.83 -2.97
N MET A 161 -5.93 -10.17 -1.87
CA MET A 161 -6.14 -8.73 -1.72
C MET A 161 -5.26 -7.89 -2.66
N LEU A 162 -4.04 -8.32 -2.93
CA LEU A 162 -3.05 -7.57 -3.71
C LEU A 162 -3.07 -7.92 -5.20
N THR A 163 -3.35 -9.16 -5.56
CA THR A 163 -3.23 -9.61 -6.95
C THR A 163 -4.59 -9.85 -7.58
N THR A 164 -5.41 -10.74 -7.00
CA THR A 164 -6.75 -11.05 -7.56
C THR A 164 -7.62 -9.81 -7.65
N LYS A 165 -7.65 -8.98 -6.60
CA LYS A 165 -8.47 -7.76 -6.59
C LYS A 165 -8.03 -6.75 -7.64
N PHE A 166 -6.73 -6.48 -7.79
CA PHE A 166 -6.27 -5.54 -8.82
C PHE A 166 -6.54 -6.07 -10.22
N THR A 167 -6.27 -7.35 -10.49
CA THR A 167 -6.55 -7.96 -11.80
C THR A 167 -8.05 -7.90 -12.11
N ASN A 168 -8.92 -8.23 -11.15
CA ASN A 168 -10.36 -8.16 -11.34
C ASN A 168 -10.86 -6.72 -11.53
N SER A 169 -10.40 -5.77 -10.72
CA SER A 169 -10.77 -4.37 -10.86
C SER A 169 -10.25 -3.73 -12.14
N LEU A 170 -9.11 -4.17 -12.66
CA LEU A 170 -8.58 -3.72 -13.94
C LEU A 170 -9.50 -4.12 -15.10
N ILE A 171 -10.07 -5.33 -15.08
CA ILE A 171 -10.87 -5.85 -16.20
C ILE A 171 -12.37 -5.58 -16.05
N ASN A 172 -12.92 -5.65 -14.84
CA ASN A 172 -14.36 -5.70 -14.63
C ASN A 172 -14.94 -4.45 -13.94
N ASP A 173 -14.11 -3.53 -13.44
CA ASP A 173 -14.61 -2.33 -12.79
C ASP A 173 -15.03 -1.27 -13.83
N ASN A 174 -16.19 -0.65 -13.58
CA ASN A 174 -16.72 0.42 -14.42
C ASN A 174 -16.23 1.80 -13.96
N ASN A 175 -15.60 1.89 -12.79
CA ASN A 175 -15.06 3.13 -12.27
C ASN A 175 -13.64 3.35 -12.80
N VAL A 176 -13.52 4.34 -13.69
CA VAL A 176 -12.25 4.77 -14.29
C VAL A 176 -11.15 5.00 -13.24
N ALA A 177 -11.45 5.63 -12.11
CA ALA A 177 -10.45 5.87 -11.06
C ALA A 177 -9.92 4.56 -10.46
N VAL A 178 -10.80 3.58 -10.23
CA VAL A 178 -10.41 2.27 -9.70
C VAL A 178 -9.60 1.49 -10.73
N THR A 179 -9.97 1.56 -12.00
CA THR A 179 -9.23 0.90 -13.09
C THR A 179 -7.83 1.49 -13.25
N ARG A 180 -7.68 2.82 -13.27
CA ARG A 180 -6.38 3.53 -13.27
C ARG A 180 -5.49 3.08 -12.11
N GLY A 181 -6.04 3.09 -10.90
CA GLY A 181 -5.33 2.68 -9.69
C GLY A 181 -4.94 1.21 -9.69
N SER A 182 -5.80 0.34 -10.25
CA SER A 182 -5.51 -1.09 -10.35
C SER A 182 -4.37 -1.38 -11.32
N ALA A 183 -4.29 -0.65 -12.44
CA ALA A 183 -3.16 -0.74 -13.37
C ALA A 183 -1.83 -0.41 -12.66
N LEU A 184 -1.77 0.71 -11.92
CA LEU A 184 -0.59 1.11 -11.14
C LEU A 184 -0.30 0.14 -9.98
N GLY A 185 -1.34 -0.42 -9.37
CA GLY A 185 -1.26 -1.36 -8.25
C GLY A 185 -0.56 -2.67 -8.63
N LEU A 186 -0.90 -3.24 -9.79
CA LEU A 186 -0.24 -4.45 -10.31
C LEU A 186 1.26 -4.25 -10.50
N ALA A 187 1.67 -3.10 -11.04
CA ALA A 187 3.08 -2.77 -11.19
C ALA A 187 3.79 -2.61 -9.85
N SER A 188 3.10 -2.18 -8.80
CA SER A 188 3.71 -1.99 -7.47
C SER A 188 4.05 -3.29 -6.76
N LEU A 189 3.56 -4.44 -7.25
CA LEU A 189 3.76 -5.72 -6.59
C LEU A 189 5.23 -6.19 -6.69
N PRO A 190 5.79 -6.77 -5.62
CA PRO A 190 7.10 -7.39 -5.66
C PRO A 190 7.05 -8.73 -6.41
N ILE A 191 8.18 -9.11 -7.02
CA ILE A 191 8.27 -10.26 -7.93
C ILE A 191 7.90 -11.60 -7.28
N ASN A 192 8.13 -11.75 -5.98
CA ASN A 192 7.74 -12.95 -5.23
C ASN A 192 6.22 -13.09 -5.11
N LEU A 193 5.45 -11.99 -5.10
CA LEU A 193 4.00 -12.04 -5.16
C LEU A 193 3.50 -12.29 -6.58
N LEU A 194 4.21 -11.82 -7.61
CA LEU A 194 3.88 -12.15 -9.00
C LEU A 194 4.14 -13.64 -9.30
N ASN A 195 5.28 -14.17 -8.86
CA ASN A 195 5.69 -15.56 -9.08
C ASN A 195 5.12 -16.57 -8.09
N GLN A 196 4.44 -16.15 -7.03
CA GLN A 196 3.94 -17.07 -5.99
C GLN A 196 2.93 -18.09 -6.53
N LEU A 197 2.35 -17.82 -7.69
CA LEU A 197 1.62 -18.81 -8.48
C LEU A 197 2.55 -19.33 -9.58
N ASN A 198 3.16 -20.49 -9.33
CA ASN A 198 3.99 -21.26 -10.28
C ASN A 198 3.18 -21.81 -11.48
N THR A 199 2.32 -21.00 -12.09
CA THR A 199 1.65 -21.34 -13.34
C THR A 199 1.96 -20.24 -14.34
N ASN A 200 2.66 -20.60 -15.42
CA ASN A 200 2.88 -19.70 -16.57
C ASN A 200 1.56 -19.04 -17.00
N GLU A 201 0.46 -19.78 -16.90
CA GLU A 201 -0.91 -19.33 -17.13
C GLU A 201 -1.33 -18.08 -16.32
N PHE A 202 -0.86 -17.91 -15.08
CA PHE A 202 -1.22 -16.75 -14.27
C PHE A 202 -0.47 -15.47 -14.71
N ASN A 203 0.82 -15.59 -14.97
CA ASN A 203 1.63 -14.49 -15.49
C ASN A 203 1.13 -14.08 -16.88
N ASP A 204 0.82 -15.06 -17.72
CA ASP A 204 0.20 -14.84 -19.02
C ASP A 204 -1.16 -14.13 -18.87
N ASN A 205 -1.96 -14.50 -17.87
CA ASN A 205 -3.24 -13.83 -17.60
C ASN A 205 -3.07 -12.36 -17.17
N ILE A 206 -2.13 -12.04 -16.28
CA ILE A 206 -1.86 -10.63 -15.90
C ILE A 206 -1.40 -9.83 -17.12
N ILE A 207 -0.44 -10.37 -17.89
CA ILE A 207 0.10 -9.69 -19.07
C ILE A 207 -0.99 -9.50 -20.12
N ASN A 208 -1.77 -10.53 -20.44
CA ASN A 208 -2.89 -10.46 -21.37
C ASN A 208 -3.95 -9.44 -20.93
N ASN A 209 -4.23 -9.38 -19.63
CA ASN A 209 -5.16 -8.41 -19.06
C ASN A 209 -4.65 -6.97 -19.24
N ILE A 210 -3.36 -6.73 -18.98
CA ILE A 210 -2.74 -5.41 -19.21
C ILE A 210 -2.77 -5.05 -20.70
N ILE A 211 -2.38 -5.98 -21.59
CA ILE A 211 -2.43 -5.78 -23.04
C ILE A 211 -3.85 -5.43 -23.50
N ASN A 212 -4.87 -6.14 -23.01
CA ASN A 212 -6.26 -5.86 -23.35
C ASN A 212 -6.69 -4.45 -22.95
N ILE A 213 -6.17 -3.91 -21.85
CA ILE A 213 -6.45 -2.54 -21.41
C ILE A 213 -5.76 -1.49 -22.28
N THR A 214 -4.60 -1.80 -22.87
CA THR A 214 -3.89 -0.86 -23.75
C THR A 214 -4.59 -0.60 -25.10
N LYS A 215 -5.63 -1.38 -25.45
CA LYS A 215 -6.37 -1.23 -26.71
C LYS A 215 -7.12 0.11 -26.77
N LEU A 216 -7.09 0.75 -27.94
CA LEU A 216 -7.66 2.09 -28.15
C LEU A 216 -9.19 2.13 -28.02
N ASP A 217 -9.86 1.05 -28.36
CA ASP A 217 -11.31 0.87 -28.32
C ASP A 217 -11.82 0.35 -26.96
N ARG A 218 -10.93 0.14 -26.00
CA ARG A 218 -11.31 -0.31 -24.66
C ARG A 218 -12.07 0.79 -23.93
N LEU A 219 -13.30 0.47 -23.54
CA LEU A 219 -14.16 1.32 -22.72
C LEU A 219 -14.15 0.89 -21.25
N ILE A 220 -14.22 1.87 -20.35
CA ILE A 220 -14.38 1.69 -18.91
C ILE A 220 -15.60 2.49 -18.50
N GLY A 221 -16.64 1.81 -18.01
CA GLY A 221 -17.91 2.49 -17.70
C GLY A 221 -18.59 3.16 -18.90
N GLY A 222 -18.23 2.75 -20.13
CA GLY A 222 -18.75 3.34 -21.37
C GLY A 222 -17.89 4.47 -21.97
N GLU A 223 -16.81 4.86 -21.31
CA GLU A 223 -15.93 5.94 -21.77
C GLU A 223 -14.53 5.45 -22.09
N ILE A 224 -13.86 6.16 -23.01
CA ILE A 224 -12.45 5.96 -23.30
C ILE A 224 -11.64 6.69 -22.23
N ASP A 225 -10.70 5.99 -21.58
CA ASP A 225 -9.80 6.61 -20.61
C ASP A 225 -8.31 6.51 -21.02
N PRO A 226 -7.70 7.61 -21.49
CA PRO A 226 -6.28 7.65 -21.85
C PRO A 226 -5.33 7.36 -20.68
N GLU A 227 -5.67 7.80 -19.46
CA GLU A 227 -4.79 7.63 -18.30
C GLU A 227 -4.69 6.18 -17.85
N THR A 228 -5.79 5.41 -17.89
CA THR A 228 -5.72 3.96 -17.62
C THR A 228 -4.79 3.28 -18.62
N ARG A 229 -4.85 3.65 -19.91
CA ARG A 229 -3.96 3.07 -20.93
C ARG A 229 -2.51 3.43 -20.67
N ARG A 230 -2.22 4.70 -20.38
CA ARG A 230 -0.87 5.16 -20.03
C ARG A 230 -0.33 4.36 -18.84
N ASN A 231 -1.10 4.27 -17.76
CA ASN A 231 -0.72 3.53 -16.56
C ASN A 231 -0.52 2.03 -16.86
N ALA A 232 -1.36 1.42 -17.70
CA ALA A 232 -1.20 0.03 -18.11
C ALA A 232 0.10 -0.20 -18.91
N ILE A 233 0.48 0.73 -19.79
CA ILE A 233 1.74 0.67 -20.54
C ILE A 233 2.93 0.79 -19.58
N GLU A 234 2.95 1.82 -18.72
CA GLU A 234 4.01 2.00 -17.72
C GLU A 234 4.13 0.76 -16.81
N SER A 235 2.99 0.21 -16.38
CA SER A 235 2.93 -1.01 -15.59
C SER A 235 3.45 -2.24 -16.31
N SER A 236 3.19 -2.37 -17.62
CA SER A 236 3.69 -3.48 -18.43
C SER A 236 5.22 -3.47 -18.48
N ILE A 237 5.83 -2.30 -18.65
CA ILE A 237 7.28 -2.14 -18.70
C ILE A 237 7.89 -2.55 -17.35
N GLU A 238 7.37 -2.01 -16.24
CA GLU A 238 7.88 -2.33 -14.90
C GLU A 238 7.77 -3.84 -14.57
N ILE A 239 6.67 -4.49 -14.96
CA ILE A 239 6.48 -5.93 -14.73
C ILE A 239 7.48 -6.75 -15.57
N ILE A 240 7.66 -6.38 -16.85
CA ILE A 240 8.63 -7.05 -17.74
C ILE A 240 10.04 -6.92 -17.18
N GLU A 241 10.45 -5.73 -16.73
CA GLU A 241 11.77 -5.51 -16.13
C GLU A 241 11.99 -6.41 -14.90
N LYS A 242 10.98 -6.53 -14.02
CA LYS A 242 11.04 -7.41 -12.83
C LYS A 242 11.16 -8.88 -13.20
N LEU A 243 10.40 -9.34 -14.19
CA LEU A 243 10.45 -10.74 -14.67
C LEU A 243 11.80 -11.06 -15.31
N LEU A 244 12.33 -10.15 -16.14
CA LEU A 244 13.64 -10.30 -16.78
C LEU A 244 14.77 -10.36 -15.74
N HIS A 245 14.77 -9.43 -14.78
CA HIS A 245 15.73 -9.47 -13.66
C HIS A 245 15.65 -10.79 -12.90
N TYR A 246 14.45 -11.28 -12.59
CA TYR A 246 14.30 -12.54 -11.86
C TYR A 246 14.90 -13.73 -12.62
N ASN A 247 14.62 -13.84 -13.92
CA ASN A 247 15.15 -14.94 -14.74
C ASN A 247 16.68 -14.92 -14.82
N GLN A 248 17.32 -13.74 -14.85
CA GLN A 248 18.78 -13.63 -14.88
C GLN A 248 19.48 -14.14 -13.61
N PHE A 249 18.84 -14.02 -12.44
CA PHE A 249 19.46 -14.34 -11.16
C PHE A 249 19.00 -15.67 -10.54
N TYR A 250 17.87 -16.23 -11.01
CA TYR A 250 17.21 -17.37 -10.38
C TYR A 250 16.81 -18.51 -11.35
N SER A 251 17.15 -18.42 -12.64
CA SER A 251 17.09 -19.55 -13.60
C SER A 251 18.44 -20.26 -13.68
#